data_AF-A0A947BY67-F1
#
_entry.id   AF-A0A947BY67-F1
#
_cell.length_a   1.000
_cell.length_b   1.000
_cell.length_c   1.000
_cell.angle_alpha   90.00
_cell.angle_beta   90.00
_cell.angle_gamma   90.00
#
_symmetry.space_group_name_H-M   'P 1'
#
loop_
_entity.id
_entity.type
_entity.pdbx_description
1 polymer ?
#
loop_
_entity_poly.entity_id
_entity_poly.type
_entity_poly.pdbx_seq_one_letter_code
_entity_poly.pdbx_strand_id
1 'polypeptide(L)'
;TSTSEETESVTAPLPHFGGSFVYGITPSIAARLQIIGFAIELDQIDGSIVELDADFIWQPWKNVGFGLGVRYFDTNIESKGSELNGKFEFDYFGPSIYVMGAF
;
A
#
# COMPACT_ATOMS: atom_id res chain seq x y z
N THR A 1 -38.87 21.38 -0.24
CA THR A 1 -38.50 20.07 0.31
C THR A 1 -37.19 19.68 -0.34
N SER A 2 -36.07 19.72 0.38
CA SER A 2 -34.76 19.27 -0.14
C SER A 2 -34.73 17.74 -0.11
N THR A 3 -34.50 17.13 -1.27
CA THR A 3 -34.19 15.70 -1.40
C THR A 3 -32.74 15.51 -0.96
N SER A 4 -32.55 14.85 0.18
CA SER A 4 -31.25 14.33 0.58
C SER A 4 -30.90 13.16 -0.34
N GLU A 5 -29.86 13.31 -1.16
CA GLU A 5 -29.29 12.19 -1.93
C GLU A 5 -28.63 11.24 -0.95
N GLU A 6 -29.31 10.13 -0.69
CA GLU A 6 -28.79 9.02 0.10
C GLU A 6 -27.64 8.39 -0.69
N THR A 7 -26.40 8.77 -0.36
CA THR A 7 -25.22 8.17 -0.95
C THR A 7 -25.09 6.78 -0.32
N GLU A 8 -25.65 5.76 -0.97
CA GLU A 8 -25.44 4.37 -0.55
C GLU A 8 -23.94 4.06 -0.66
N SER A 9 -23.25 4.16 0.48
CA SER A 9 -21.83 3.84 0.58
C SER A 9 -21.68 2.33 0.53
N VAL A 10 -21.46 1.77 -0.67
CA VAL A 10 -21.05 0.38 -0.82
C VAL A 10 -19.63 0.24 -0.26
N THR A 11 -19.53 -0.15 1.01
CA THR A 11 -18.26 -0.50 1.64
C THR A 11 -17.99 -1.97 1.36
N ALA A 12 -17.35 -2.25 0.22
CA ALA A 12 -16.87 -3.59 -0.07
C ALA A 12 -15.53 -3.84 0.67
N PRO A 13 -15.34 -5.00 1.31
CA PRO A 13 -14.04 -5.36 1.86
C PRO A 13 -13.02 -5.46 0.74
N LEU A 14 -11.81 -4.94 1.01
CA LEU A 14 -10.78 -4.72 0.02
C LEU A 14 -9.64 -5.77 0.17
N PRO A 15 -9.72 -6.95 -0.49
CA PRO A 15 -8.72 -7.99 -0.30
C PRO A 15 -7.41 -7.58 -0.98
N HIS A 16 -6.29 -7.69 -0.25
CA HIS A 16 -4.95 -7.55 -0.80
C HIS A 16 -4.18 -8.86 -0.64
N PHE A 17 -3.23 -9.09 -1.52
CA PHE A 17 -2.35 -10.26 -1.50
C PHE A 17 -0.91 -9.82 -1.65
N GLY A 18 0.02 -10.54 -1.04
CA GLY A 18 1.42 -10.16 -1.11
C GLY A 18 2.35 -11.23 -0.60
N GLY A 19 3.64 -10.96 -0.80
CA GLY A 19 4.73 -11.76 -0.32
C GLY A 19 5.80 -10.88 0.31
N SER A 20 6.41 -11.38 1.38
CA SER A 20 7.56 -10.74 2.02
C SER A 20 8.71 -11.74 2.13
N PHE A 21 9.90 -11.31 1.77
CA PHE A 21 11.15 -12.03 1.99
C PHE A 21 12.05 -11.22 2.93
N VAL A 22 12.57 -11.87 3.96
CA VAL A 22 13.48 -11.25 4.93
C VAL A 22 14.74 -12.08 5.03
N TYR A 23 15.89 -11.42 4.86
CA TYR A 23 17.20 -12.05 4.97
C TYR A 23 18.00 -11.41 6.11
N GLY A 24 18.30 -12.20 7.13
CA GLY A 24 19.18 -11.79 8.22
C GLY A 24 20.64 -11.81 7.78
N ILE A 25 21.29 -10.65 7.79
CA ILE A 25 22.71 -10.49 7.44
C ILE A 25 23.57 -10.68 8.69
N THR A 26 23.15 -10.06 9.79
CA THR A 26 23.76 -10.22 11.13
C THR A 26 22.64 -10.32 12.17
N PRO A 27 22.91 -10.62 13.46
CA PRO A 27 21.89 -10.68 14.49
C PRO A 27 21.07 -9.38 14.68
N SER A 28 21.62 -8.23 14.25
CA SER A 28 20.98 -6.92 14.38
C SER A 28 20.70 -6.26 13.03
N ILE A 29 20.98 -6.92 11.90
CA ILE A 29 20.81 -6.35 10.56
C ILE A 29 20.08 -7.31 9.65
N ALA A 30 19.04 -6.83 8.97
CA ALA A 30 18.32 -7.58 7.96
C ALA A 30 18.05 -6.75 6.71
N ALA A 31 17.91 -7.43 5.57
CA ALA A 31 17.31 -6.90 4.37
C ALA A 31 15.88 -7.45 4.23
N ARG A 32 14.93 -6.63 3.79
CA ARG A 32 13.57 -7.07 3.49
C ARG A 32 13.17 -6.63 2.09
N LEU A 33 12.51 -7.52 1.37
CA LEU A 33 11.83 -7.25 0.12
C LEU A 33 10.35 -7.60 0.31
N GLN A 34 9.45 -6.71 -0.06
CA GLN A 34 8.01 -6.93 0.03
C GLN A 34 7.33 -6.50 -1.26
N ILE A 35 6.36 -7.29 -1.69
CA ILE A 35 5.47 -6.96 -2.80
C ILE A 35 4.03 -7.18 -2.36
N ILE A 36 3.19 -6.18 -2.54
CA ILE A 36 1.75 -6.24 -2.25
C ILE A 36 1.00 -5.79 -3.50
N GLY A 37 -0.01 -6.56 -3.86
CA GLY A 37 -0.94 -6.25 -4.94
C GLY A 37 -2.37 -6.20 -4.41
N PHE A 38 -3.11 -5.26 -4.95
CA PHE A 38 -4.51 -5.04 -4.63
C PHE A 38 -5.27 -4.74 -5.94
N ALA A 39 -6.48 -5.29 -6.07
CA ALA A 39 -7.40 -5.00 -7.17
C ALA A 39 -8.86 -5.04 -6.69
N ILE A 40 -9.67 -4.13 -7.22
CA ILE A 40 -11.12 -4.08 -7.04
C ILE A 40 -11.80 -3.84 -8.38
N GLU A 41 -12.91 -4.52 -8.57
CA GLU A 41 -13.83 -4.33 -9.69
C GLU A 41 -15.24 -4.23 -9.11
N LEU A 42 -15.84 -3.05 -9.20
CA LEU A 42 -17.23 -2.75 -8.85
C LEU A 42 -17.97 -2.25 -10.08
N ASP A 43 -19.30 -2.30 -10.07
CA ASP A 43 -20.16 -1.92 -11.21
C ASP A 43 -19.83 -0.56 -11.86
N GLN A 44 -19.24 0.37 -11.09
CA GLN A 44 -18.93 1.73 -11.54
C GLN A 44 -17.47 2.15 -11.32
N ILE A 45 -16.62 1.30 -10.73
CA ILE A 45 -15.25 1.66 -10.35
C ILE A 45 -14.34 0.44 -10.48
N ASP A 46 -13.24 0.62 -11.22
CA ASP A 46 -12.10 -0.29 -11.24
C ASP A 46 -10.93 0.36 -10.52
N GLY A 47 -10.24 -0.40 -9.67
CA GLY A 47 -9.09 0.10 -8.94
C GLY A 47 -8.00 -0.96 -8.80
N SER A 48 -6.74 -0.54 -8.88
CA SER A 48 -5.60 -1.40 -8.57
C SER A 48 -4.51 -0.62 -7.86
N ILE A 49 -3.80 -1.32 -6.98
CA ILE A 49 -2.61 -0.80 -6.30
C ILE A 49 -1.52 -1.87 -6.36
N VAL A 50 -0.30 -1.47 -6.71
CA VAL A 50 0.90 -2.30 -6.60
C VAL A 50 1.93 -1.56 -5.76
N GLU A 51 2.47 -2.26 -4.76
CA GLU A 51 3.50 -1.76 -3.85
C GLU A 51 4.71 -2.70 -3.86
N LEU A 52 5.91 -2.13 -3.97
CA LEU A 52 7.18 -2.84 -3.89
C LEU A 52 8.13 -2.09 -2.95
N ASP A 53 8.63 -2.82 -1.95
CA ASP A 53 9.48 -2.27 -0.91
C ASP A 53 10.80 -3.00 -0.85
N ALA A 54 11.89 -2.25 -0.78
CA ALA A 54 13.20 -2.77 -0.41
C ALA A 54 13.71 -2.01 0.81
N ASP A 55 14.09 -2.76 1.86
CA ASP A 55 14.46 -2.23 3.16
C ASP A 55 15.78 -2.78 3.65
N PHE A 56 16.55 -1.91 4.28
CA PHE A 56 17.62 -2.25 5.20
C PHE A 56 17.16 -1.93 6.63
N ILE A 57 17.24 -2.92 7.52
CA ILE A 57 16.73 -2.84 8.88
C ILE A 57 17.91 -3.00 9.83
N TRP A 58 18.03 -2.09 10.80
CA TRP A 58 18.99 -2.15 11.88
C TRP A 58 18.27 -2.17 13.23
N GLN A 59 18.44 -3.26 13.98
CA GLN A 59 17.80 -3.50 15.28
C GLN A 59 18.86 -3.62 16.38
N PRO A 60 19.41 -2.50 16.88
CA PRO A 60 20.45 -2.51 17.91
C PRO A 60 19.93 -2.91 19.30
N TRP A 61 18.64 -2.72 19.56
CA TRP A 61 18.00 -3.08 20.84
C TRP A 61 16.90 -4.11 20.61
N LYS A 62 16.59 -4.91 21.63
CA LYS A 62 15.57 -5.97 21.56
C LYS A 62 14.18 -5.45 21.14
N ASN A 63 13.88 -4.20 21.47
CA ASN A 63 12.54 -3.61 21.31
C ASN A 63 12.51 -2.40 20.36
N VAL A 64 13.67 -1.96 19.85
CA VAL A 64 13.79 -0.75 19.02
C VAL A 64 14.67 -1.03 17.82
N GLY A 65 14.15 -0.70 16.64
CA GLY A 65 14.87 -0.78 15.37
C GLY A 65 14.63 0.44 14.49
N PHE A 66 15.45 0.56 13.47
CA PHE A 66 15.39 1.59 12.44
C PHE A 66 15.37 0.91 11.09
N GLY A 67 14.65 1.50 10.14
CA GLY A 67 14.65 1.05 8.76
C GLY A 67 14.93 2.21 7.82
N LEU A 68 15.67 1.90 6.77
CA LEU A 68 15.87 2.76 5.61
C LEU A 68 15.50 1.94 4.38
N GLY A 69 14.72 2.52 3.47
CA GLY A 69 14.25 1.77 2.32
C GLY A 69 13.92 2.65 1.14
N VAL A 70 13.56 1.99 0.05
CA VAL A 70 12.91 2.58 -1.11
C VAL A 70 11.55 1.94 -1.30
N ARG A 71 10.62 2.72 -1.80
CA ARG A 71 9.23 2.33 -2.02
C ARG A 71 8.88 2.65 -3.46
N TYR A 72 8.22 1.72 -4.13
CA TYR A 72 7.49 1.96 -5.36
C TYR A 72 6.02 1.71 -5.09
N PHE A 73 5.18 2.65 -5.48
CA PHE A 73 3.74 2.58 -5.30
C PHE A 73 3.07 3.06 -6.59
N ASP A 74 2.17 2.25 -7.11
CA ASP A 74 1.41 2.54 -8.32
C ASP A 74 -0.07 2.34 -8.00
N THR A 75 -0.87 3.36 -8.28
CA THR A 75 -2.32 3.34 -8.06
C THR A 75 -3.04 3.78 -9.31
N ASN A 76 -3.98 2.96 -9.76
CA ASN A 76 -4.87 3.25 -10.87
C ASN A 76 -6.31 3.14 -10.37
N ILE A 77 -7.10 4.18 -10.58
CA ILE A 77 -8.53 4.19 -10.28
C ILE A 77 -9.25 4.76 -11.50
N GLU A 78 -10.21 4.00 -12.01
CA GLU A 78 -11.03 4.38 -13.15
C GLU A 78 -12.51 4.29 -12.77
N SER A 79 -13.26 5.37 -12.95
CA SER A 79 -14.71 5.36 -12.78
C SER A 79 -15.40 5.10 -14.12
N LYS A 80 -16.20 4.04 -14.17
CA LYS A 80 -17.00 3.60 -15.30
C LYS A 80 -18.46 4.01 -15.07
N GLY A 81 -18.79 5.27 -15.33
CA GLY A 81 -20.16 5.80 -15.23
C GLY A 81 -20.47 6.77 -16.37
N SER A 82 -21.69 6.70 -16.94
CA SER A 82 -22.09 7.49 -18.13
C SER A 82 -21.97 9.01 -17.99
N GLU A 83 -21.82 9.57 -16.78
CA GLU A 83 -21.69 11.01 -16.54
C GLU A 83 -20.36 11.45 -15.88
N LEU A 84 -19.61 10.54 -15.24
CA LEU A 84 -18.36 10.85 -14.54
C LEU A 84 -17.25 9.92 -15.00
N ASN A 85 -16.71 10.19 -16.20
CA ASN A 85 -15.52 9.52 -16.71
C ASN A 85 -14.27 10.15 -16.06
N GLY A 86 -13.88 9.63 -14.90
CA GLY A 86 -12.71 10.07 -14.15
C GLY A 86 -11.64 9.00 -14.11
N LYS A 87 -10.40 9.36 -14.48
CA LYS A 87 -9.21 8.50 -14.33
C LYS A 87 -8.25 9.17 -13.37
N PHE A 88 -7.80 8.42 -12.36
CA PHE A 88 -6.77 8.82 -11.42
C PHE A 88 -5.62 7.83 -11.49
N GLU A 89 -4.45 8.34 -11.83
CA GLU A 89 -3.20 7.59 -11.89
C GLU A 89 -2.21 8.28 -10.96
N PHE A 90 -1.62 7.52 -10.05
CA PHE A 90 -0.64 8.02 -9.11
C PHE A 90 0.51 7.02 -8.99
N ASP A 91 1.70 7.45 -9.37
CA ASP A 91 2.94 6.73 -9.13
C ASP A 91 3.81 7.47 -8.11
N TYR A 92 4.50 6.70 -7.29
CA TYR A 92 5.48 7.21 -6.34
C TYR A 92 6.68 6.27 -6.29
N PHE A 93 7.87 6.86 -6.43
CA PHE A 93 9.13 6.19 -6.14
C PHE A 93 9.99 7.07 -5.26
N GLY A 94 10.35 6.60 -4.06
CA GLY A 94 11.11 7.44 -3.15
C GLY A 94 11.71 6.73 -1.94
N PRO A 95 12.60 7.43 -1.22
CA PRO A 95 13.22 6.92 -0.01
C PRO A 95 12.24 6.94 1.16
N SER A 96 12.43 6.02 2.09
CA SER A 96 11.71 5.95 3.36
C SER A 96 12.67 5.74 4.52
N ILE A 97 12.33 6.32 5.67
CA ILE A 97 13.00 6.08 6.95
C ILE A 97 11.94 5.92 8.03
N TYR A 98 12.11 4.95 8.91
CA TYR A 98 11.13 4.65 9.95
C TYR A 98 11.78 4.05 11.20
N VAL A 99 11.04 4.08 12.30
CA VAL A 99 11.39 3.47 13.59
C VAL A 99 10.43 2.32 13.86
N MET A 100 10.95 1.22 14.38
CA MET A 100 10.20 0.02 14.75
C MET A 100 10.23 -0.14 16.27
N GLY A 101 9.07 -0.42 16.86
CA GLY A 101 8.92 -0.74 18.28
C GLY A 101 8.22 -2.09 18.46
N ALA A 102 8.76 -2.96 19.31
CA ALA A 102 8.13 -4.21 19.72
C ALA A 102 7.96 -4.26 21.24
N PHE A 103 6.77 -4.64 21.72
CA PHE A 103 6.39 -4.69 23.14
C PHE A 103 5.99 -6.10 23.57
#